data_AF-A0AAN7SI56-F1
#
_entry.id   AF-A0AAN7SI56-F1
#
_cell.length_a   1.000
_cell.length_b   1.000
_cell.length_c   1.000
_cell.angle_alpha   90.00
_cell.angle_beta   90.00
_cell.angle_gamma   90.00
#
_symmetry.space_group_name_H-M   'P 1'
#
loop_
_entity.id
_entity.type
_entity.pdbx_description
1 polymer ?
#
loop_
_entity_poly.entity_id
_entity_poly.type
_entity_poly.pdbx_seq_one_letter_code
_entity_poly.pdbx_strand_id
1 'polypeptide(L)'
;MEPHRWLPLEANPDVTNQYETFRTEEEERIKAKGQDVKSSVYFMKQTINNACGTIGLIHAIANNRDKMNFETNSSLKKFLEDSLSMTPEERAKYLETYEAIRVTHESSAHEGQTEVFIFLKKIFVNNYFELNIIEMKTIV
;
A
#
# COMPACT_ATOMS: atom_id res chain seq x y z
N MET A 1 -9.23 -1.18 -40.77
CA MET A 1 -8.04 -1.06 -39.90
C MET A 1 -8.53 -1.23 -38.48
N GLU A 2 -8.16 -2.34 -37.83
CA GLU A 2 -8.47 -2.55 -36.41
C GLU A 2 -7.83 -1.42 -35.59
N PRO A 3 -8.56 -0.74 -34.70
CA PRO A 3 -7.98 0.31 -33.88
C PRO A 3 -6.92 -0.32 -32.96
N HIS A 4 -5.71 0.24 -32.95
CA HIS A 4 -4.64 -0.17 -32.06
C HIS A 4 -5.11 -0.03 -30.60
N ARG A 5 -5.58 -1.14 -30.02
CA ARG A 5 -5.89 -1.26 -28.60
C ARG A 5 -4.55 -1.21 -27.86
N TRP A 6 -4.24 -0.06 -27.25
CA TRP A 6 -3.12 0.06 -26.33
C TRP A 6 -3.30 -0.97 -25.21
N LEU A 7 -2.40 -1.94 -25.16
CA LEU A 7 -2.29 -2.81 -23.99
C LEU A 7 -1.48 -2.06 -22.93
N PRO A 8 -1.94 -2.02 -21.67
CA PRO A 8 -1.14 -1.48 -20.57
C PRO A 8 0.23 -2.17 -20.53
N LEU A 9 1.30 -1.43 -20.21
CA LEU A 9 2.65 -2.02 -20.05
C LEU A 9 2.65 -3.16 -19.01
N GLU A 10 1.71 -3.12 -18.07
CA GLU A 10 1.45 -4.13 -17.03
C GLU A 10 0.89 -5.45 -17.60
N ALA A 11 0.38 -5.45 -18.83
CA ALA A 11 -0.04 -6.65 -19.54
C ALA A 11 1.10 -7.29 -20.34
N ASN A 12 2.33 -6.75 -20.26
CA ASN A 12 3.50 -7.37 -20.84
C ASN A 12 4.02 -8.47 -19.89
N PRO A 13 3.90 -9.76 -20.25
CA PRO A 13 4.33 -10.85 -19.38
C PRO A 13 5.82 -10.77 -19.03
N ASP A 14 6.66 -10.22 -19.90
CA ASP A 14 8.10 -10.08 -19.63
C ASP A 14 8.37 -9.08 -18.50
N VAL A 15 7.65 -7.95 -18.49
CA VAL A 15 7.77 -6.92 -17.45
C VAL A 15 7.27 -7.46 -16.10
N THR A 16 6.12 -8.15 -16.12
CA THR A 16 5.56 -8.76 -14.91
C THR A 16 6.48 -9.86 -14.37
N ASN A 17 7.01 -10.74 -15.23
CA ASN A 17 7.92 -11.82 -14.80
C ASN A 17 9.23 -11.30 -14.23
N GLN A 18 9.82 -10.26 -14.85
CA GLN A 18 11.03 -9.61 -14.33
C GLN A 18 10.78 -8.99 -12.95
N TYR A 19 9.65 -8.30 -12.78
CA TYR A 19 9.27 -7.69 -11.51
C TYR A 19 9.02 -8.73 -10.41
N GLU A 20 8.31 -9.81 -10.71
CA GLU A 20 8.04 -10.89 -9.75
C GLU A 20 9.33 -11.60 -9.32
N THR A 21 10.23 -11.88 -10.28
CA THR A 21 11.55 -12.46 -10.00
C THR A 21 12.36 -11.56 -9.07
N PHE A 22 12.48 -10.28 -9.42
CA PHE A 22 13.18 -9.30 -8.59
C PHE A 22 12.59 -9.21 -7.17
N ARG A 23 11.26 -9.20 -7.03
CA ARG A 23 10.61 -9.15 -5.72
C ARG A 23 10.98 -10.37 -4.87
N THR A 24 10.91 -11.57 -5.44
CA THR A 24 11.22 -12.81 -4.72
C THR A 24 12.69 -12.88 -4.33
N GLU A 25 13.61 -12.54 -5.23
CA GLU A 25 15.05 -12.51 -4.94
C GLU A 25 15.37 -11.53 -3.81
N GLU A 26 14.73 -10.35 -3.80
CA GLU A 26 14.93 -9.35 -2.76
C GLU A 26 14.36 -9.81 -1.41
N GLU A 27 13.23 -10.52 -1.42
CA GLU A 27 12.63 -11.12 -0.21
C GLU A 27 13.54 -12.16 0.41
N GLU A 28 14.07 -13.06 -0.40
CA GLU A 28 15.03 -14.06 0.03
C GLU A 28 16.33 -13.42 0.54
N ARG A 29 16.81 -12.37 -0.13
CA ARG A 29 18.01 -11.63 0.29
C ARG A 29 17.80 -10.99 1.66
N ILE A 30 16.67 -10.32 1.89
CA ILE A 30 16.35 -9.66 3.17
C ILE A 30 16.13 -10.71 4.26
N LYS A 31 15.45 -11.83 3.97
CA LYS A 31 15.29 -12.95 4.93
C LYS A 31 16.63 -13.55 5.35
N ALA A 32 17.57 -13.71 4.41
CA ALA A 32 18.86 -14.31 4.68
C ALA A 32 19.86 -13.35 5.36
N LYS A 33 19.88 -12.07 4.95
CA LYS A 33 20.89 -11.09 5.40
C LYS A 33 20.38 -10.12 6.47
N GLY A 34 19.07 -10.07 6.67
CA GLY A 34 18.42 -9.03 7.45
C GLY A 34 18.42 -7.67 6.76
N GLN A 35 17.67 -6.74 7.35
CA GLN A 35 17.66 -5.32 7.01
C GLN A 35 17.50 -4.52 8.30
N ASP A 36 18.15 -3.36 8.39
CA ASP A 36 17.92 -2.43 9.48
C ASP A 36 16.67 -1.59 9.17
N VAL A 37 15.63 -1.76 9.99
CA VAL A 37 14.36 -1.04 9.88
C VAL A 37 14.13 -0.30 11.19
N LYS A 38 13.96 1.02 11.10
CA LYS A 38 13.68 1.86 12.29
C LYS A 38 12.36 1.41 12.92
N SER A 39 12.38 1.19 14.24
CA SER A 39 11.18 0.83 15.02
C SER A 39 10.06 1.87 14.97
N SER A 40 10.38 3.11 14.59
CA SER A 40 9.41 4.18 14.40
C SER A 40 8.60 4.07 13.10
N VAL A 41 8.97 3.18 12.18
CA VAL A 41 8.24 3.01 10.92
C VAL A 41 6.90 2.35 11.19
N TYR A 42 5.83 3.02 10.79
CA TYR A 42 4.50 2.44 10.76
C TYR A 42 4.31 1.66 9.45
N PHE A 43 4.11 0.35 9.56
CA PHE A 43 3.94 -0.55 8.42
C PHE A 43 2.78 -1.53 8.65
N MET A 44 2.12 -1.91 7.57
CA MET A 44 1.05 -2.93 7.58
C MET A 44 1.01 -3.68 6.27
N LYS A 45 0.62 -4.96 6.32
CA LYS A 45 0.45 -5.80 5.13
C LYS A 45 -0.80 -5.41 4.34
N GLN A 46 -0.75 -5.66 3.04
CA GLN A 46 -1.93 -5.62 2.18
C GLN A 46 -2.55 -7.01 2.07
N THR A 47 -3.70 -7.20 2.72
CA THR A 47 -4.49 -8.44 2.68
C THR A 47 -5.84 -8.26 1.97
N ILE A 48 -6.22 -7.00 1.69
CA ILE A 48 -7.45 -6.65 0.98
C ILE A 48 -7.12 -6.33 -0.48
N ASN A 49 -7.78 -7.03 -1.40
CA ASN A 49 -7.66 -6.76 -2.83
C ASN A 49 -8.15 -5.35 -3.16
N ASN A 50 -7.45 -4.66 -4.06
CA ASN A 50 -7.72 -3.27 -4.47
C ASN A 50 -7.58 -2.20 -3.36
N ALA A 51 -7.18 -2.55 -2.13
CA ALA A 51 -6.97 -1.57 -1.05
C ALA A 51 -5.58 -0.91 -1.07
N CYS A 52 -4.73 -1.21 -2.06
CA CYS A 52 -3.37 -0.68 -2.20
C CYS A 52 -3.29 0.85 -2.09
N GLY A 53 -4.24 1.58 -2.67
CA GLY A 53 -4.30 3.04 -2.58
C GLY A 53 -4.57 3.53 -1.15
N THR A 54 -5.56 2.93 -0.48
CA THR A 54 -5.89 3.23 0.92
C THR A 54 -4.72 2.93 1.85
N ILE A 55 -4.09 1.76 1.69
CA ILE A 55 -2.95 1.36 2.50
C ILE A 55 -1.76 2.31 2.28
N GLY A 56 -1.51 2.72 1.04
CA GLY A 56 -0.48 3.71 0.72
C GLY A 56 -0.75 5.07 1.39
N LEU A 57 -2.00 5.53 1.39
CA LEU A 57 -2.40 6.77 2.10
C LEU A 57 -2.22 6.64 3.61
N ILE A 58 -2.61 5.50 4.20
CA ILE A 58 -2.40 5.23 5.62
C ILE A 58 -0.92 5.26 5.95
N HIS A 59 -0.06 4.59 5.16
CA HIS A 59 1.40 4.61 5.36
C HIS A 59 1.96 6.04 5.29
N ALA A 60 1.56 6.82 4.29
CA ALA A 60 2.03 8.19 4.13
C ALA A 60 1.67 9.07 5.34
N ILE A 61 0.42 8.98 5.81
CA ILE A 61 -0.08 9.77 6.94
C ILE A 61 0.55 9.29 8.26
N ALA A 62 0.59 7.98 8.50
CA ALA A 62 1.11 7.41 9.74
C ALA A 62 2.59 7.75 9.96
N ASN A 63 3.40 7.69 8.90
CA ASN A 63 4.84 7.99 8.97
C ASN A 63 5.16 9.50 8.95
N ASN A 64 4.15 10.36 8.88
CA ASN A 64 4.28 11.82 9.01
C ASN A 64 3.31 12.39 10.05
N ARG A 65 2.89 11.58 11.03
CA ARG A 65 1.82 11.92 11.99
C ARG A 65 2.08 13.23 12.75
N ASP A 66 3.34 13.58 12.99
CA ASP A 66 3.79 14.83 13.61
C ASP A 66 3.45 16.09 12.79
N LYS A 67 3.25 15.94 11.48
CA LYS A 67 2.91 17.01 10.54
C LYS A 67 1.42 17.06 10.20
N MET A 68 0.63 16.12 10.73
CA MET A 68 -0.77 15.95 10.39
C MET A 68 -1.66 16.54 11.49
N ASN A 69 -2.62 17.37 11.07
CA ASN A 69 -3.71 17.80 11.93
C ASN A 69 -4.94 16.97 11.62
N PHE A 70 -5.53 16.38 12.65
CA PHE A 70 -6.74 15.57 12.53
C PHE A 70 -7.90 16.26 13.22
N GLU A 71 -9.06 16.23 12.56
CA GLU A 71 -10.33 16.62 13.17
C GLU A 71 -10.63 15.79 14.43
N THR A 72 -11.35 16.39 15.38
CA THR A 72 -11.63 15.80 16.71
C THR A 72 -12.22 14.39 16.63
N ASN A 73 -13.07 14.12 15.64
CA ASN A 73 -13.75 12.83 15.44
C ASN A 73 -13.24 12.08 14.18
N SER A 74 -11.97 12.27 13.81
CA SER A 74 -11.39 11.60 12.64
C SER A 74 -11.29 10.08 12.84
N SER A 75 -12.00 9.31 12.00
CA SER A 75 -11.91 7.85 11.96
C SER A 75 -10.48 7.36 11.67
N LEU A 76 -9.75 8.07 10.80
CA LEU A 76 -8.36 7.73 10.49
C LEU A 76 -7.45 7.96 11.70
N LYS A 77 -7.63 9.06 12.45
CA LYS A 77 -6.87 9.31 13.69
C LYS A 77 -7.07 8.17 14.68
N LYS A 78 -8.33 7.78 14.90
CA LYS A 78 -8.69 6.67 15.79
C LYS A 78 -8.05 5.35 15.32
N PHE A 79 -8.16 5.02 14.04
CA PHE A 79 -7.53 3.83 13.47
C PHE A 79 -6.01 3.83 13.74
N LEU A 80 -5.33 4.95 13.49
CA LEU A 80 -3.88 5.05 13.71
C LEU A 80 -3.52 4.89 15.20
N GLU A 81 -4.27 5.52 16.11
CA GLU A 81 -4.05 5.43 17.55
C GLU A 81 -4.26 4.01 18.09
N ASP A 82 -5.37 3.37 17.70
CA ASP A 82 -5.73 2.02 18.13
C ASP A 82 -4.72 0.95 17.63
N SER A 83 -4.01 1.23 16.54
CA SER A 83 -3.14 0.27 15.84
C SER A 83 -1.63 0.51 16.02
N LEU A 84 -1.23 1.51 16.81
CA LEU A 84 0.19 1.84 17.03
C LEU A 84 1.00 0.66 17.56
N SER A 85 0.46 -0.08 18.54
CA SER A 85 1.16 -1.21 19.18
C SER A 85 0.99 -2.55 18.45
N MET A 86 0.19 -2.58 17.38
CA MET A 86 -0.07 -3.79 16.61
C MET A 86 1.09 -4.14 15.68
N THR A 87 1.31 -5.42 15.45
CA THR A 87 2.18 -5.94 14.39
C THR A 87 1.64 -5.60 12.98
N PRO A 88 2.47 -5.63 11.93
CA PRO A 88 2.01 -5.39 10.56
C PRO A 88 0.82 -6.28 10.12
N GLU A 89 0.79 -7.53 10.57
CA GLU A 89 -0.29 -8.49 10.33
C GLU A 89 -1.57 -8.12 11.08
N GLU A 90 -1.46 -7.74 12.35
CA GLU A 90 -2.60 -7.32 13.16
C GLU A 90 -3.21 -6.03 12.63
N ARG A 91 -2.40 -5.08 12.16
CA ARG A 91 -2.87 -3.86 11.49
C ARG A 91 -3.69 -4.19 10.25
N ALA A 92 -3.24 -5.16 9.45
CA ALA A 92 -3.95 -5.60 8.25
C ALA A 92 -5.33 -6.20 8.61
N LYS A 93 -5.37 -7.12 9.58
CA LYS A 93 -6.62 -7.70 10.10
C LYS A 93 -7.54 -6.66 10.74
N TYR A 94 -6.97 -5.65 11.39
CA TYR A 94 -7.75 -4.57 11.96
C TYR A 94 -8.41 -3.73 10.88
N LEU A 95 -7.68 -3.40 9.80
CA LEU A 95 -8.24 -2.69 8.65
C LEU A 95 -9.35 -3.47 7.95
N GLU A 96 -9.25 -4.80 7.84
CA GLU A 96 -10.30 -5.66 7.28
C GLU A 96 -11.64 -5.50 8.01
N THR A 97 -11.61 -5.24 9.32
CA THR A 97 -12.80 -5.09 10.15
C THR A 97 -13.16 -3.64 10.45
N TYR A 98 -12.35 -2.67 9.99
CA TYR A 98 -12.54 -1.25 10.26
C TYR A 98 -13.49 -0.57 9.27
N GLU A 99 -14.78 -0.70 9.58
CA GLU A 99 -15.89 -0.31 8.71
C GLU A 99 -15.81 1.12 8.17
N ALA A 100 -15.42 2.09 9.00
CA ALA A 100 -15.37 3.50 8.60
C ALA A 100 -14.42 3.74 7.42
N ILE A 101 -13.27 3.07 7.38
CA ILE A 101 -12.32 3.20 6.26
C ILE A 101 -12.82 2.40 5.05
N ARG A 102 -13.41 1.22 5.28
CA ARG A 102 -13.95 0.37 4.22
C ARG A 102 -15.04 1.08 3.41
N VAL A 103 -16.02 1.67 4.08
CA VAL A 103 -17.13 2.39 3.44
C VAL A 103 -16.63 3.62 2.69
N THR A 104 -15.70 4.39 3.28
CA THR A 104 -15.10 5.55 2.58
C THR A 104 -14.32 5.12 1.33
N HIS A 105 -13.53 4.04 1.41
CA HIS A 105 -12.82 3.50 0.25
C HIS A 105 -13.79 3.08 -0.87
N GLU A 106 -14.87 2.36 -0.52
CA GLU A 106 -15.89 1.92 -1.46
C GLU A 106 -16.57 3.11 -2.14
N SER A 107 -16.95 4.16 -1.39
CA SER A 107 -17.50 5.39 -1.97
C SER A 107 -16.52 6.04 -2.96
N SER A 108 -15.27 6.27 -2.53
CA SER A 108 -14.26 6.94 -3.36
C SER A 108 -13.88 6.14 -4.60
N ALA A 109 -13.99 4.81 -4.57
CA ALA A 109 -13.74 3.97 -5.74
C ALA A 109 -14.74 4.23 -6.89
N HIS A 110 -15.95 4.69 -6.57
CA HIS A 110 -17.00 5.02 -7.56
C HIS A 110 -16.93 6.48 -8.07
N GLU A 111 -16.13 7.33 -7.44
CA GLU A 111 -16.00 8.76 -7.81
C GLU A 111 -15.02 8.99 -8.98
N GLY A 112 -14.29 7.95 -9.42
CA GLY A 112 -13.35 8.03 -10.51
C GLY A 112 -14.01 8.19 -11.89
N GLN A 113 -13.27 8.76 -12.86
CA GLN A 113 -13.72 8.89 -14.26
C GLN A 113 -13.72 7.56 -15.03
N THR A 114 -13.30 6.46 -14.39
CA THR A 114 -13.11 5.14 -14.99
C THR A 114 -13.60 4.08 -14.03
N GLU A 115 -14.21 3.02 -14.55
CA GLU A 115 -14.53 1.81 -13.79
C GLU A 115 -13.29 1.20 -13.13
N VAL A 116 -13.48 0.59 -11.97
CA VAL A 116 -12.41 -0.09 -11.23
C VAL A 116 -12.04 -1.38 -11.97
N PHE A 117 -10.87 -1.40 -12.61
CA PHE A 117 -10.27 -2.63 -13.11
C PHE A 117 -9.43 -3.30 -12.02
N ILE A 118 -9.44 -4.64 -11.97
CA ILE A 118 -8.60 -5.45 -11.07
C ILE A 118 -7.17 -5.43 -11.63
N PHE A 119 -6.44 -4.35 -11.37
CA PHE A 119 -5.00 -4.26 -11.66
C PHE A 119 -4.28 -3.69 -10.45
N LEU A 120 -3.17 -4.34 -10.09
CA LEU A 120 -2.32 -4.03 -8.94
C LEU A 120 -1.72 -2.63 -9.06
N LYS A 121 -2.45 -1.58 -8.70
CA LYS A 121 -1.92 -0.22 -8.65
C LYS A 121 -0.97 -0.04 -7.47
N LYS A 122 0.34 0.12 -7.74
CA LYS A 122 1.27 0.77 -6.81
C LYS A 122 1.19 2.28 -7.01
N ILE A 123 1.04 3.06 -5.94
CA ILE A 123 1.17 4.52 -5.99
C ILE A 123 2.63 4.88 -5.70
N PHE A 124 3.23 5.67 -6.59
CA PHE A 124 4.53 6.33 -6.44
C PHE A 124 4.30 7.77 -5.97
N VAL A 125 4.99 8.22 -4.91
CA VAL A 125 5.01 9.64 -4.51
C VAL A 125 6.46 10.08 -4.24
N ASN A 126 6.97 10.94 -5.13
CA ASN A 126 8.19 11.75 -5.09
C ASN A 126 9.57 11.08 -4.84
N ASN A 127 10.54 11.53 -5.65
CA ASN A 127 11.95 11.09 -5.83
C ASN A 127 12.87 11.03 -4.59
N TYR A 128 12.34 11.14 -3.36
CA TYR A 128 13.09 10.90 -2.12
C TYR A 128 12.57 9.67 -1.34
N PHE A 129 11.43 9.10 -1.74
CA PHE A 129 10.82 7.89 -1.16
C PHE A 129 10.99 6.63 -2.02
N GLU A 130 11.58 6.77 -3.22
CA GLU A 130 11.72 5.66 -4.18
C GLU A 130 12.60 4.51 -3.66
N LEU A 131 13.56 4.80 -2.79
CA LEU A 131 14.46 3.78 -2.24
C LEU A 131 13.86 2.96 -1.09
N ASN A 132 12.80 3.41 -0.42
CA ASN A 132 12.27 2.73 0.78
C ASN A 132 11.00 1.90 0.53
N ILE A 133 10.19 2.20 -0.50
CA ILE A 133 8.90 1.49 -0.70
C ILE A 133 9.04 0.22 -1.54
N ILE A 134 10.05 0.15 -2.43
CA ILE A 134 10.40 -1.12 -3.11
C ILE A 134 10.87 -2.14 -2.06
N GLU A 135 11.56 -1.70 -1.00
CA GLU A 135 11.94 -2.53 0.14
C GLU A 135 10.74 -2.89 1.04
N MET A 136 9.78 -1.98 1.28
CA MET A 136 8.69 -2.24 2.24
C MET A 136 7.59 -3.21 1.78
N LYS A 137 7.36 -3.41 0.48
CA LYS A 137 6.44 -4.49 0.02
C LYS A 137 7.05 -5.89 0.11
N THR A 138 8.35 -5.95 0.39
CA THR A 138 9.16 -7.15 0.55
C THR A 138 9.41 -7.45 2.04
N ILE A 139 8.94 -6.59 2.94
CA ILE A 139 8.94 -6.82 4.39
C ILE A 139 7.70 -7.67 4.73
N VAL A 140 7.82 -8.98 4.52
CA VAL A 140 7.75 -10.13 5.44
C VAL A 140 7.60 -11.40 4.59
#